data_AF-A0AAQ3QPY0-F1
#
_entry.id   AF-A0AAQ3QPY0-F1
#
_cell.length_a   1.000
_cell.length_b   1.000
_cell.length_c   1.000
_cell.angle_alpha   90.00
_cell.angle_beta   90.00
_cell.angle_gamma   90.00
#
_symmetry.space_group_name_H-M   'P 1'
#
loop_
_entity.id
_entity.type
_entity.pdbx_description
1 polymer ?
#
loop_
_entity_poly.entity_id
_entity_poly.type
_entity_poly.pdbx_seq_one_letter_code
_entity_poly.pdbx_strand_id
1 'polypeptide(L)'
;MEEKTVAAAVVVESEEAVTRSEHNVDDLIGDMLEIINSVREFGEFLRTQRKEAFNLVQRVKMMVSLLEEMRESEDAIPGEAYACFCSVFKALSAAKKLLRCCHDGSKICLALEGEAIMGRFRMVYDKLSQALDGMPYDQLGVSDEVKEQVELMNVQLKRAKRRIDTQDMELAMDLMVVLSKRDDRDTDGAVLERLAKKFELQTLPDLEQKQGPSKKLVKKKAAKMRKALSR
;
A
#
# COMPACT_ATOMS: atom_id res chain seq x y z
N MET A 1 -22.72 -38.37 -50.89
CA MET A 1 -21.37 -37.93 -50.45
C MET A 1 -21.49 -36.47 -50.05
N GLU A 2 -22.01 -36.17 -48.86
CA GLU A 2 -22.09 -34.77 -48.41
C GLU A 2 -22.27 -34.66 -46.88
N GLU A 3 -21.74 -35.63 -46.14
CA GLU A 3 -21.91 -35.71 -44.68
C GLU A 3 -20.58 -35.91 -43.94
N LYS A 4 -19.45 -35.61 -44.61
CA LYS A 4 -18.10 -35.78 -44.04
C LYS A 4 -17.29 -34.48 -43.93
N THR A 5 -17.86 -33.36 -44.33
CA THR A 5 -17.19 -32.04 -44.33
C THR A 5 -17.64 -31.11 -43.20
N VAL A 6 -18.75 -31.41 -42.51
CA VAL A 6 -19.23 -30.57 -41.40
C VAL A 6 -18.51 -30.89 -40.08
N ALA A 7 -18.09 -32.14 -39.87
CA ALA A 7 -17.40 -32.54 -38.64
C ALA A 7 -15.99 -31.95 -38.48
N ALA A 8 -15.33 -31.54 -39.57
CA ALA A 8 -14.00 -30.92 -39.50
C ALA A 8 -14.06 -29.42 -39.18
N ALA A 9 -15.17 -28.73 -39.46
CA ALA A 9 -15.33 -27.31 -39.16
C ALA A 9 -15.71 -27.06 -37.69
N VAL A 10 -16.46 -27.97 -37.07
CA VAL A 10 -16.91 -27.84 -35.67
C VAL A 10 -15.76 -28.06 -34.67
N VAL A 11 -14.74 -28.83 -35.05
CA VAL A 11 -13.57 -29.07 -34.19
C VAL A 11 -12.62 -27.86 -34.16
N VAL A 12 -12.55 -27.07 -35.23
CA VAL A 12 -11.64 -25.91 -35.32
C VAL A 12 -12.17 -24.69 -34.57
N GLU A 13 -13.49 -24.49 -34.46
CA GLU A 13 -14.07 -23.44 -33.62
C GLU A 13 -13.97 -23.71 -32.11
N SER A 14 -13.59 -24.93 -31.72
CA SER A 14 -13.46 -25.32 -30.32
C SER A 14 -12.08 -25.02 -29.72
N GLU A 15 -11.03 -24.88 -30.56
CA GLU A 15 -9.67 -24.55 -30.11
C GLU A 15 -9.39 -23.03 -30.07
N GLU A 16 -10.10 -22.21 -30.86
CA GLU A 16 -9.92 -20.75 -30.85
C GLU A 16 -10.69 -20.02 -29.72
N ALA A 17 -11.57 -20.71 -29.00
CA ALA A 17 -12.29 -20.13 -27.86
C ALA A 17 -11.53 -20.26 -26.53
N VAL A 18 -10.56 -21.18 -26.43
CA VAL A 18 -9.76 -21.41 -25.22
C VAL A 18 -8.65 -20.35 -25.07
N THR A 19 -8.11 -19.86 -26.19
CA THR A 19 -6.99 -18.91 -26.22
C THR A 19 -7.36 -17.46 -25.88
N ARG A 20 -8.65 -17.09 -25.90
CA ARG A 20 -9.08 -15.70 -25.60
C ARG A 20 -9.12 -15.40 -24.09
N SER A 21 -9.12 -16.43 -23.24
CA SER A 21 -9.05 -16.28 -21.77
C SER A 21 -7.60 -16.20 -21.27
N GLU A 22 -6.71 -17.00 -21.85
CA GLU A 22 -5.30 -17.13 -21.43
C GLU A 22 -4.49 -15.85 -21.68
N HIS A 23 -4.68 -15.20 -22.85
CA HIS A 23 -3.99 -13.95 -23.17
C HIS A 23 -4.24 -12.82 -22.16
N ASN A 24 -5.41 -12.76 -21.52
CA ASN A 24 -5.70 -11.71 -20.52
C ASN A 24 -5.01 -11.98 -19.17
N VAL A 25 -4.83 -13.25 -18.81
CA VAL A 25 -4.19 -13.62 -17.54
C VAL A 25 -2.69 -13.39 -17.62
N ASP A 26 -2.06 -13.84 -18.71
CA ASP A 26 -0.64 -13.63 -18.94
C ASP A 26 -0.28 -12.16 -19.07
N ASP A 27 -1.11 -11.38 -19.79
CA ASP A 27 -0.96 -9.93 -19.88
C ASP A 27 -1.07 -9.27 -18.49
N LEU A 28 -2.05 -9.70 -17.68
CA LEU A 28 -2.24 -9.19 -16.32
C LEU A 28 -1.05 -9.51 -15.41
N ILE A 29 -0.53 -10.73 -15.46
CA ILE A 29 0.67 -11.15 -14.72
C ILE A 29 1.89 -10.35 -15.19
N GLY A 30 2.05 -10.20 -16.51
CA GLY A 30 3.10 -9.39 -17.12
C GLY A 30 3.08 -7.94 -16.65
N ASP A 31 1.91 -7.30 -16.66
CA ASP A 31 1.69 -5.94 -16.18
C ASP A 31 2.03 -5.79 -14.69
N MET A 32 1.70 -6.80 -13.86
CA MET A 32 2.08 -6.81 -12.45
C MET A 32 3.59 -6.88 -12.26
N LEU A 33 4.26 -7.76 -13.00
CA LEU A 33 5.72 -7.90 -12.96
C LEU A 33 6.41 -6.60 -13.41
N GLU A 34 5.88 -5.91 -14.42
CA GLU A 34 6.37 -4.59 -14.85
C GLU A 34 6.21 -3.55 -13.73
N ILE A 35 5.06 -3.51 -13.05
CA ILE A 35 4.84 -2.65 -11.89
C ILE A 35 5.87 -2.96 -10.81
N ILE A 36 6.04 -4.23 -10.44
CA ILE A 36 6.99 -4.65 -9.39
C ILE A 36 8.40 -4.20 -9.77
N ASN A 37 8.84 -4.47 -11.00
CA ASN A 37 10.18 -4.10 -11.47
C ASN A 37 10.41 -2.59 -11.45
N SER A 38 9.44 -1.79 -11.92
CA SER A 38 9.55 -0.32 -11.86
C SER A 38 9.66 0.20 -10.43
N VAL A 39 9.04 -0.47 -9.46
CA VAL A 39 9.16 -0.12 -8.04
C VAL A 39 10.56 -0.43 -7.49
N ARG A 40 11.28 -1.40 -8.06
CA ARG A 40 12.66 -1.74 -7.65
C ARG A 40 13.66 -0.67 -8.04
N GLU A 41 13.37 0.10 -9.08
CA GLU A 41 14.23 1.17 -9.60
C GLU A 41 14.21 2.43 -8.73
N PHE A 42 13.25 2.54 -7.80
CA PHE A 42 13.21 3.65 -6.85
C PHE A 42 14.40 3.58 -5.88
N GLY A 43 15.38 4.45 -6.10
CA GLY A 43 16.64 4.47 -5.34
C GLY A 43 16.49 5.03 -3.92
N GLU A 44 16.28 6.34 -3.78
CA GLU A 44 16.16 7.00 -2.47
C GLU A 44 14.74 7.50 -2.18
N PHE A 45 14.28 7.29 -0.94
CA PHE A 45 13.02 7.84 -0.44
C PHE A 45 13.28 8.93 0.61
N LEU A 46 12.33 9.87 0.74
CA LEU A 46 12.33 10.93 1.76
C LEU A 46 12.59 10.35 3.16
N ARG A 47 13.45 11.02 3.95
CA ARG A 47 13.97 10.50 5.23
C ARG A 47 12.88 10.06 6.21
N THR A 48 11.76 10.77 6.23
CA THR A 48 10.66 10.55 7.18
C THR A 48 9.79 9.33 6.83
N GLN A 49 9.72 8.98 5.55
CA GLN A 49 8.91 7.85 5.05
C GLN A 49 9.75 6.69 4.49
N ARG A 50 11.08 6.81 4.55
CA ARG A 50 12.04 5.87 3.99
C ARG A 50 11.83 4.44 4.46
N LYS A 51 11.55 4.26 5.76
CA LYS A 51 11.36 2.94 6.35
C LYS A 51 10.11 2.26 5.81
N GLU A 52 8.97 2.96 5.74
CA GLU A 52 7.72 2.39 5.25
C GLU A 52 7.75 2.18 3.73
N ALA A 53 8.35 3.11 2.99
CA ALA A 53 8.58 2.95 1.55
C ALA A 53 9.44 1.72 1.26
N PHE A 54 10.57 1.56 1.96
CA PHE A 54 11.44 0.40 1.80
C PHE A 54 10.73 -0.90 2.17
N ASN A 55 10.00 -0.94 3.29
CA ASN A 55 9.23 -2.12 3.68
C ASN A 55 8.19 -2.50 2.62
N LEU A 56 7.50 -1.52 2.05
CA LEU A 56 6.52 -1.77 0.99
C LEU A 56 7.20 -2.31 -0.28
N VAL A 57 8.34 -1.74 -0.69
CA VAL A 57 9.13 -2.26 -1.83
C VAL A 57 9.52 -3.72 -1.60
N GLN A 58 10.01 -4.08 -0.40
CA GLN A 58 10.41 -5.46 -0.10
C GLN A 58 9.23 -6.43 -0.13
N ARG A 59 8.06 -6.00 0.38
CA ARG A 59 6.85 -6.84 0.34
C ARG A 59 6.35 -7.04 -1.08
N VAL A 60 6.30 -5.98 -1.88
CA VAL A 60 5.91 -6.07 -3.30
C VAL A 60 6.84 -7.00 -4.09
N LYS A 61 8.15 -7.04 -3.76
CA LYS A 61 9.10 -7.99 -4.38
C LYS A 61 8.83 -9.46 -4.05
N MET A 62 8.27 -9.77 -2.87
CA MET A 62 7.93 -11.15 -2.52
C MET A 62 6.76 -11.69 -3.35
N MET A 63 6.04 -10.84 -4.07
CA MET A 63 4.98 -11.28 -4.97
C MET A 63 5.50 -11.82 -6.30
N VAL A 64 6.79 -11.61 -6.61
CA VAL A 64 7.38 -12.08 -7.88
C VAL A 64 7.34 -13.60 -7.95
N SER A 65 7.71 -14.31 -6.88
CA SER A 65 7.72 -15.78 -6.87
C SER A 65 6.33 -16.37 -7.13
N LEU A 66 5.28 -15.77 -6.54
CA LEU A 66 3.90 -16.17 -6.81
C LEU A 66 3.50 -15.96 -8.27
N LEU A 67 3.90 -14.84 -8.87
CA LEU A 67 3.56 -14.52 -10.26
C LEU A 67 4.35 -15.36 -11.26
N GLU A 68 5.59 -15.71 -10.94
CA GLU A 68 6.43 -16.59 -11.76
C GLU A 68 5.89 -18.02 -11.78
N GLU A 69 5.54 -18.60 -10.63
CA GLU A 69 4.92 -19.93 -10.60
C GLU A 69 3.60 -19.95 -11.37
N MET A 70 2.83 -18.87 -11.31
CA MET A 70 1.55 -18.80 -12.03
C MET A 70 1.69 -18.64 -13.54
N ARG A 71 2.80 -18.06 -13.98
CA ARG A 71 3.16 -17.96 -15.40
C ARG A 71 3.71 -19.28 -15.95
N GLU A 72 4.36 -20.06 -15.10
CA GLU A 72 4.92 -21.38 -15.45
C GLU A 72 3.89 -22.50 -15.37
N SER A 73 2.77 -22.28 -14.67
CA SER A 73 1.65 -23.21 -14.62
C SER A 73 0.93 -23.27 -15.98
N GLU A 74 0.70 -24.48 -16.48
CA GLU A 74 -0.13 -24.73 -17.67
C GLU A 74 -1.64 -24.76 -17.33
N ASP A 75 -2.00 -24.65 -16.04
CA ASP A 75 -3.38 -24.74 -15.57
C ASP A 75 -4.12 -23.41 -15.74
N ALA A 76 -5.35 -23.48 -16.23
CA ALA A 76 -6.21 -22.31 -16.33
C ALA A 76 -6.54 -21.74 -14.94
N ILE A 77 -6.31 -20.44 -14.74
CA ILE A 77 -6.60 -19.77 -13.48
C ILE A 77 -8.12 -19.71 -13.23
N PRO A 78 -8.61 -20.20 -12.07
CA PRO A 78 -10.02 -20.10 -11.71
C PRO A 78 -10.52 -18.64 -11.72
N GLY A 79 -11.78 -18.41 -12.10
CA GLY A 79 -12.35 -17.06 -12.16
C GLY A 79 -12.27 -16.28 -10.82
N GLU A 80 -12.38 -17.00 -9.69
CA GLU A 80 -12.20 -16.42 -8.35
C GLU A 80 -10.77 -15.93 -8.12
N ALA A 81 -9.77 -16.71 -8.53
CA ALA A 81 -8.37 -16.31 -8.49
C ALA A 81 -8.10 -15.12 -9.42
N TYR A 82 -8.66 -15.10 -10.63
CA TYR A 82 -8.53 -13.97 -11.54
C TYR A 82 -9.05 -12.66 -10.93
N ALA A 83 -10.19 -12.70 -10.23
CA ALA A 83 -10.72 -11.54 -9.52
C ALA A 83 -9.78 -11.06 -8.38
N CYS A 84 -9.14 -12.00 -7.69
CA CYS A 84 -8.13 -11.70 -6.67
C CYS A 84 -6.88 -11.08 -7.30
N PHE A 85 -6.38 -11.62 -8.42
CA PHE A 85 -5.30 -11.02 -9.20
C PHE A 85 -5.66 -9.61 -9.67
N CYS A 86 -6.84 -9.37 -10.22
CA CYS A 86 -7.31 -8.02 -10.54
C CYS A 86 -7.25 -7.06 -9.34
N SER A 87 -7.56 -7.55 -8.14
CA SER A 87 -7.49 -6.78 -6.90
C SER A 87 -6.05 -6.51 -6.46
N VAL A 88 -5.17 -7.51 -6.59
CA VAL A 88 -3.72 -7.37 -6.41
C VAL A 88 -3.15 -6.33 -7.36
N PHE A 89 -3.49 -6.37 -8.65
CA PHE A 89 -3.02 -5.41 -9.66
C PHE A 89 -3.37 -3.97 -9.28
N LYS A 90 -4.61 -3.74 -8.83
CA LYS A 90 -5.07 -2.43 -8.35
C LYS A 90 -4.29 -1.99 -7.10
N ALA A 91 -4.00 -2.92 -6.19
CA ALA A 91 -3.22 -2.65 -4.98
C ALA A 91 -1.75 -2.31 -5.31
N LEU A 92 -1.10 -3.07 -6.21
CA LEU A 92 0.24 -2.83 -6.72
C LEU A 92 0.34 -1.48 -7.46
N SER A 93 -0.66 -1.15 -8.28
CA SER A 93 -0.77 0.14 -8.95
C SER A 93 -0.85 1.30 -7.95
N ALA A 94 -1.60 1.13 -6.86
CA ALA A 94 -1.67 2.12 -5.78
C ALA A 94 -0.33 2.23 -5.02
N ALA A 95 0.34 1.10 -4.77
CA ALA A 95 1.66 1.05 -4.15
C ALA A 95 2.70 1.80 -5.00
N LYS A 96 2.76 1.55 -6.31
CA LYS A 96 3.66 2.25 -7.26
C LYS A 96 3.44 3.76 -7.23
N LYS A 97 2.18 4.23 -7.28
CA LYS A 97 1.86 5.67 -7.20
C LYS A 97 2.31 6.30 -5.88
N LEU A 98 2.11 5.60 -4.76
CA LEU A 98 2.53 6.06 -3.44
C LEU A 98 4.06 6.15 -3.35
N LEU A 99 4.76 5.08 -3.74
CA LEU A 99 6.22 5.01 -3.69
C LEU A 99 6.86 6.04 -4.61
N ARG A 100 6.30 6.26 -5.80
CA ARG A 100 6.74 7.33 -6.70
C ARG A 100 6.58 8.71 -6.06
N CYS A 101 5.47 8.98 -5.36
CA CYS A 101 5.32 10.23 -4.62
C CYS A 101 6.42 10.39 -3.56
N CYS A 102 6.74 9.32 -2.82
CA CYS A 102 7.78 9.31 -1.80
C CYS A 102 9.22 9.38 -2.36
N HIS A 103 9.43 8.91 -3.60
CA HIS A 103 10.72 8.91 -4.30
C HIS A 103 10.99 10.26 -4.97
N ASP A 104 10.04 10.74 -5.78
CA ASP A 104 10.18 11.98 -6.59
C ASP A 104 10.29 13.23 -5.71
N GLY A 105 10.03 13.13 -4.40
CA GLY A 105 10.12 14.25 -3.46
C GLY A 105 9.27 15.45 -3.88
N SER A 106 8.22 15.21 -4.69
CA SER A 106 7.51 16.28 -5.38
C SER A 106 7.00 17.33 -4.38
N LYS A 107 6.89 18.59 -4.80
CA LYS A 107 6.30 19.66 -3.98
C LYS A 107 4.91 19.28 -3.43
N ILE A 108 4.18 18.41 -4.14
CA ILE A 108 2.92 17.82 -3.68
C ILE A 108 3.15 16.86 -2.51
N CYS A 109 4.12 15.96 -2.59
CA CYS A 109 4.46 15.06 -1.48
C CYS A 109 5.06 15.81 -0.27
N LEU A 110 5.78 16.91 -0.48
CA LEU A 110 6.22 17.82 0.58
C LEU A 110 5.07 18.64 1.20
N ALA A 111 4.04 18.95 0.40
CA ALA A 111 2.84 19.67 0.86
C ALA A 111 1.82 18.76 1.55
N LEU A 112 1.81 17.46 1.24
CA LEU A 112 1.04 16.46 1.96
C LEU A 112 1.66 16.28 3.35
N GLU A 113 0.89 16.58 4.40
CA GLU A 113 1.31 16.36 5.78
C GLU A 113 1.64 14.86 5.99
N GLY A 114 2.65 14.54 6.82
CA GLY A 114 3.12 13.16 7.02
C GLY A 114 2.01 12.16 7.35
N GLU A 115 0.97 12.59 8.07
CA GLU A 115 -0.25 11.80 8.36
C GLU A 115 -1.00 11.37 7.09
N ALA A 116 -1.13 12.25 6.09
CA ALA A 116 -1.83 11.93 4.84
C ALA A 116 -1.09 10.85 4.03
N ILE A 117 0.25 10.85 4.09
CA ILE A 117 1.08 9.83 3.46
C ILE A 117 0.95 8.50 4.22
N MET A 118 0.98 8.53 5.56
CA MET A 118 0.78 7.34 6.40
C MET A 118 -0.60 6.69 6.19
N GLY A 119 -1.65 7.50 6.04
CA GLY A 119 -2.98 7.02 5.68
C GLY A 119 -3.01 6.29 4.32
N ARG A 120 -2.22 6.74 3.34
CA ARG A 120 -2.07 6.04 2.04
C ARG A 120 -1.33 4.72 2.18
N PHE A 121 -0.26 4.67 2.99
CA PHE A 121 0.42 3.40 3.30
C PHE A 121 -0.54 2.41 3.93
N ARG A 122 -1.35 2.84 4.90
CA ARG A 122 -2.39 2.01 5.51
C ARG A 122 -3.36 1.45 4.47
N MET A 123 -3.88 2.30 3.58
CA MET A 123 -4.80 1.88 2.52
C MET A 123 -4.16 0.85 1.59
N VAL A 124 -2.89 1.05 1.21
CA VAL A 124 -2.17 0.09 0.35
C VAL A 124 -1.98 -1.25 1.06
N TYR A 125 -1.57 -1.24 2.33
CA TYR A 125 -1.42 -2.46 3.13
C TYR A 125 -2.75 -3.21 3.28
N ASP A 126 -3.84 -2.49 3.47
CA ASP A 126 -5.18 -3.08 3.59
C ASP A 126 -5.63 -3.74 2.28
N LYS A 127 -5.48 -3.04 1.15
CA LYS A 127 -5.83 -3.58 -0.18
C LYS A 127 -5.02 -4.83 -0.54
N LEU A 128 -3.70 -4.80 -0.28
CA LEU A 128 -2.84 -5.96 -0.52
C LEU A 128 -3.26 -7.14 0.38
N SER A 129 -3.47 -6.88 1.67
CA SER A 129 -3.85 -7.92 2.62
C SER A 129 -5.20 -8.57 2.28
N GLN A 130 -6.21 -7.77 1.93
CA GLN A 130 -7.53 -8.28 1.54
C GLN A 130 -7.48 -9.09 0.24
N ALA A 131 -6.73 -8.62 -0.76
CA ALA A 131 -6.61 -9.31 -2.04
C ALA A 131 -5.90 -10.67 -1.90
N LEU A 132 -4.94 -10.76 -0.98
CA LEU A 132 -4.21 -12.00 -0.71
C LEU A 132 -4.99 -12.94 0.22
N ASP A 133 -5.71 -12.42 1.22
CA ASP A 133 -6.57 -13.23 2.09
C ASP A 133 -7.70 -13.95 1.32
N GLY A 134 -8.19 -13.34 0.25
CA GLY A 134 -9.26 -13.90 -0.58
C GLY A 134 -8.80 -14.87 -1.66
N MET A 135 -7.49 -15.08 -1.82
CA MET A 135 -6.93 -15.87 -2.92
C MET A 135 -7.14 -17.39 -2.69
N PRO A 136 -7.67 -18.14 -3.67
CA PRO A 136 -7.89 -19.57 -3.53
C PRO A 136 -6.61 -20.37 -3.81
N TYR A 137 -5.60 -20.27 -2.92
CA TYR A 137 -4.28 -20.88 -3.11
C TYR A 137 -4.32 -22.40 -3.41
N ASP A 138 -5.25 -23.13 -2.81
CA ASP A 138 -5.38 -24.58 -3.03
C ASP A 138 -5.82 -24.94 -4.47
N GLN A 139 -6.45 -24.01 -5.17
CA GLN A 139 -6.91 -24.18 -6.55
C GLN A 139 -5.89 -23.63 -7.57
N LEU A 140 -4.86 -22.92 -7.11
CA LEU A 140 -3.84 -22.31 -7.95
C LEU A 140 -2.68 -23.26 -8.29
N GLY A 141 -2.57 -24.41 -7.63
CA GLY A 141 -1.48 -25.35 -7.87
C GLY A 141 -0.08 -24.79 -7.54
N VAL A 142 -0.01 -23.71 -6.77
CA VAL A 142 1.26 -23.10 -6.32
C VAL A 142 1.93 -23.96 -5.26
N SER A 143 3.25 -23.87 -5.18
CA SER A 143 4.03 -24.61 -4.20
C SER A 143 3.68 -24.19 -2.77
N ASP A 144 3.78 -25.16 -1.84
CA ASP A 144 3.58 -24.88 -0.41
C ASP A 144 4.56 -23.80 0.10
N GLU A 145 5.79 -23.77 -0.42
CA GLU A 145 6.79 -22.74 -0.10
C GLU A 145 6.31 -21.34 -0.50
N VAL A 146 5.82 -21.15 -1.74
CA VAL A 146 5.31 -19.85 -2.19
C VAL A 146 4.05 -19.46 -1.43
N LYS A 147 3.17 -20.42 -1.14
CA LYS A 147 2.00 -20.20 -0.29
C LYS A 147 2.39 -19.68 1.09
N GLU A 148 3.31 -20.35 1.78
CA GLU A 148 3.82 -19.93 3.10
C GLU A 148 4.48 -18.55 3.06
N GLN A 149 5.26 -18.25 2.02
CA GLN A 149 5.87 -16.93 1.83
C GLN A 149 4.83 -15.82 1.71
N VAL A 150 3.76 -16.06 0.92
CA VAL A 150 2.68 -15.09 0.72
C VAL A 150 1.86 -14.91 2.00
N GLU A 151 1.57 -15.99 2.72
CA GLU A 151 0.90 -15.94 4.03
C GLU A 151 1.72 -15.13 5.05
N LEU A 152 3.02 -15.38 5.14
CA LEU A 152 3.93 -14.63 6.02
C LEU A 152 3.95 -13.14 5.65
N MET A 153 4.04 -12.82 4.36
CA MET A 153 3.96 -11.44 3.90
C MET A 153 2.64 -10.79 4.33
N ASN A 154 1.53 -11.50 4.21
CA ASN A 154 0.21 -10.99 4.57
C ASN A 154 0.10 -10.73 6.09
N VAL A 155 0.64 -11.63 6.92
CA VAL A 155 0.79 -11.39 8.38
C VAL A 155 1.59 -10.11 8.65
N GLN A 156 2.69 -9.90 7.93
CA GLN A 156 3.51 -8.69 8.09
C GLN A 156 2.78 -7.42 7.64
N LEU A 157 1.99 -7.47 6.56
CA LEU A 157 1.14 -6.37 6.10
C LEU A 157 0.12 -5.98 7.18
N LYS A 158 -0.60 -6.96 7.72
CA LYS A 158 -1.56 -6.76 8.83
C LYS A 158 -0.88 -6.17 10.06
N ARG A 159 0.32 -6.64 10.40
CA ARG A 159 1.10 -6.12 11.54
C ARG A 159 1.56 -4.68 11.31
N ALA A 160 1.98 -4.35 10.09
CA ALA A 160 2.37 -2.99 9.72
C ALA A 160 1.17 -2.03 9.82
N LYS A 161 0.02 -2.43 9.29
CA LYS A 161 -1.25 -1.69 9.43
C LYS A 161 -1.59 -1.41 10.89
N ARG A 162 -1.60 -2.44 11.75
CA ARG A 162 -1.91 -2.29 13.18
C ARG A 162 -1.00 -1.28 13.89
N ARG A 163 0.30 -1.26 13.57
CA ARG A 163 1.22 -0.27 14.14
C ARG A 163 0.86 1.16 13.75
N ILE A 164 0.48 1.38 12.49
CA ILE A 164 0.02 2.69 12.01
C ILE A 164 -1.28 3.08 12.72
N ASP A 165 -2.23 2.17 12.86
CA ASP A 165 -3.50 2.44 13.56
C ASP A 165 -3.29 2.79 15.05
N THR A 166 -2.37 2.11 15.74
CA THR A 166 -2.00 2.48 17.11
C THR A 166 -1.39 3.88 17.18
N GLN A 167 -0.48 4.21 16.27
CA GLN A 167 0.16 5.53 16.23
C GLN A 167 -0.84 6.66 15.94
N ASP A 168 -1.78 6.43 15.03
CA ASP A 168 -2.89 7.34 14.71
C ASP A 168 -3.77 7.56 15.95
N MET A 169 -4.12 6.49 16.66
CA MET A 169 -4.95 6.56 17.86
C MET A 169 -4.27 7.37 18.98
N GLU A 170 -2.99 7.10 19.25
CA GLU A 170 -2.21 7.88 20.22
C GLU A 170 -2.12 9.37 19.83
N LEU A 171 -1.96 9.65 18.53
CA LEU A 171 -1.89 11.01 18.01
C LEU A 171 -3.22 11.74 18.18
N ALA A 172 -4.34 11.07 17.92
CA ALA A 172 -5.68 11.58 18.16
C ALA A 172 -5.93 11.85 19.66
N MET A 173 -5.49 10.94 20.54
CA MET A 173 -5.58 11.13 22.00
C MET A 173 -4.75 12.35 22.45
N ASP A 174 -3.49 12.45 22.03
CA ASP A 174 -2.61 13.57 22.35
C ASP A 174 -3.21 14.90 21.84
N LEU A 175 -3.77 14.91 20.64
CA LEU A 175 -4.44 16.09 20.07
C LEU A 175 -5.71 16.45 20.86
N MET A 176 -6.51 15.47 21.27
CA MET A 176 -7.70 15.70 22.09
C MET A 176 -7.34 16.32 23.44
N VAL A 177 -6.23 15.89 24.08
CA VAL A 177 -5.72 16.50 25.33
C VAL A 177 -5.37 17.97 25.11
N VAL A 178 -4.73 18.31 23.99
CA VAL A 178 -4.40 19.70 23.66
C VAL A 178 -5.66 20.53 23.36
N LEU A 179 -6.62 19.97 22.62
CA LEU A 179 -7.85 20.67 22.23
C LEU A 179 -8.83 20.86 23.39
N SER A 180 -8.83 19.97 24.37
CA SER A 180 -9.75 20.03 25.51
C SER A 180 -9.33 21.06 26.57
N LYS A 181 -8.05 21.44 26.59
CA LYS A 181 -7.53 22.45 27.52
C LYS A 181 -7.84 23.85 26.97
N ARG A 182 -8.66 24.61 27.70
CA ARG A 182 -9.05 25.99 27.34
C ARG A 182 -7.96 27.03 27.57
N ASP A 183 -6.97 26.72 28.41
CA ASP A 183 -5.93 27.66 28.82
C ASP A 183 -4.53 27.21 28.39
N ASP A 184 -3.74 28.17 27.89
CA ASP A 184 -2.47 27.93 27.21
C ASP A 184 -1.35 27.40 28.13
N ARG A 185 -1.54 27.53 29.45
CA ARG A 185 -0.58 27.20 30.51
C ARG A 185 -0.66 25.77 31.03
N ASP A 186 -1.74 25.04 30.72
CA ASP A 186 -2.02 23.71 31.29
C ASP A 186 -1.68 22.54 30.37
N THR A 187 -1.26 22.80 29.13
CA THR A 187 -0.94 21.71 28.21
C THR A 187 0.35 21.01 28.64
N ASP A 188 0.27 19.69 28.83
CA ASP A 188 1.40 18.87 29.27
C ASP A 188 2.55 19.00 28.26
N GLY A 189 3.72 19.45 28.75
CA GLY A 189 4.92 19.64 27.94
C GLY A 189 5.31 18.36 27.21
N ALA A 190 5.11 17.19 27.83
CA ALA A 190 5.40 15.89 27.22
C ALA A 190 4.45 15.57 26.06
N VAL A 191 3.16 15.92 26.16
CA VAL A 191 2.18 15.78 25.06
C VAL A 191 2.58 16.69 23.89
N LEU A 192 2.94 17.93 24.17
CA LEU A 192 3.38 18.88 23.13
C LEU A 192 4.68 18.45 22.45
N GLU A 193 5.62 17.87 23.21
CA GLU A 193 6.87 17.34 22.69
C GLU A 193 6.64 16.10 21.81
N ARG A 194 5.79 15.16 22.24
CA ARG A 194 5.38 14.01 21.42
C ARG A 194 4.71 14.45 20.12
N LEU A 195 3.79 15.41 20.17
CA LEU A 195 3.14 15.98 18.99
C LEU A 195 4.15 16.70 18.08
N ALA A 196 5.04 17.52 18.63
CA ALA A 196 6.05 18.23 17.84
C ALA A 196 6.99 17.26 17.11
N LYS A 197 7.34 16.14 17.75
CA LYS A 197 8.10 15.05 17.15
C LYS A 197 7.30 14.30 16.08
N LYS A 198 6.04 13.93 16.35
CA LYS A 198 5.14 13.24 15.39
C LYS A 198 4.80 14.10 14.17
N PHE A 199 4.69 15.42 14.33
CA PHE A 199 4.49 16.37 13.23
C PHE A 199 5.80 16.80 12.53
N GLU A 200 6.93 16.20 12.87
CA GLU A 200 8.24 16.46 12.25
C GLU A 200 8.63 17.95 12.26
N LEU A 201 8.14 18.71 13.26
CA LEU A 201 8.39 20.14 13.41
C LEU A 201 9.85 20.46 13.80
N GLN A 202 10.72 19.44 13.85
CA GLN A 202 12.15 19.54 14.12
C GLN A 202 12.98 19.80 12.84
N THR A 203 12.34 19.87 11.66
CA THR A 203 13.06 20.02 10.39
C THR A 203 13.16 21.49 9.96
N LEU A 204 13.93 22.28 10.71
CA LEU A 204 14.61 23.50 10.24
C LEU A 204 15.79 23.70 11.22
N PRO A 205 17.06 23.81 10.76
CA PRO A 205 18.20 24.05 11.65
C PRO A 205 18.15 25.43 12.37
N ASP A 206 17.04 26.15 12.28
CA ASP A 206 16.84 27.49 12.85
C ASP A 206 16.06 27.49 14.19
N LEU A 207 15.88 26.33 14.83
CA LEU A 207 15.08 26.18 16.05
C LEU A 207 15.83 25.62 17.27
N GLU A 208 17.17 25.58 17.24
CA GLU A 208 17.95 25.25 18.44
C GLU A 208 17.92 26.35 19.52
N GLN A 209 17.32 27.51 19.24
CA GLN A 209 17.02 28.52 20.25
C GLN A 209 15.53 28.57 20.60
N LYS A 210 15.20 27.90 21.71
CA LYS A 210 13.95 27.92 22.50
C LYS A 210 12.86 26.95 22.03
N GLN A 211 12.34 26.16 22.97
CA GLN A 211 11.15 25.30 22.84
C GLN A 211 9.81 26.05 22.57
N GLY A 212 9.85 27.35 22.29
CA GLY A 212 8.66 28.20 22.09
C GLY A 212 7.99 28.08 20.70
N PRO A 213 8.74 28.04 19.58
CA PRO A 213 8.18 27.99 18.23
C PRO A 213 7.45 26.67 17.96
N SER A 214 7.99 25.52 18.37
CA SER A 214 7.34 24.22 18.16
C SER A 214 5.99 24.14 18.88
N LYS A 215 5.89 24.66 20.12
CA LYS A 215 4.60 24.76 20.84
C LYS A 215 3.58 25.62 20.09
N LYS A 216 4.00 26.78 19.53
CA LYS A 216 3.12 27.64 18.74
C LYS A 216 2.65 26.96 17.45
N LEU A 217 3.51 26.21 16.76
CA LEU A 217 3.14 25.48 15.54
C LEU A 217 2.17 24.33 15.81
N VAL A 218 2.43 23.50 16.83
CA VAL A 218 1.49 22.43 17.25
C VAL A 218 0.12 23.02 17.58
N LYS A 219 0.07 24.11 18.35
CA LYS A 219 -1.18 24.79 18.69
C LYS A 219 -1.89 25.38 17.48
N LYS A 220 -1.15 25.98 16.53
CA LYS A 220 -1.73 26.50 15.27
C LYS A 220 -2.35 25.38 14.43
N LYS A 221 -1.70 24.21 14.35
CA LYS A 221 -2.25 23.02 13.69
C LYS A 221 -3.50 22.50 14.40
N ALA A 222 -3.47 22.38 15.72
CA ALA A 222 -4.63 21.97 16.52
C ALA A 222 -5.82 22.94 16.34
N ALA A 223 -5.59 24.25 16.38
CA ALA A 223 -6.62 25.26 16.16
C ALA A 223 -7.23 25.21 14.75
N LYS A 224 -6.42 24.90 13.73
CA LYS A 224 -6.89 24.69 12.34
C LYS A 224 -7.81 23.47 12.25
N MET A 225 -7.44 22.35 12.89
CA MET A 225 -8.30 21.16 12.97
C MET A 225 -9.60 21.41 13.74
N ARG A 226 -9.55 22.15 14.84
CA ARG A 226 -10.76 22.52 15.60
C ARG A 226 -11.78 23.29 14.75
N LYS A 227 -11.30 24.19 13.89
CA LYS A 227 -12.16 24.94 12.95
C LYS A 227 -12.70 24.09 11.79
N ALA A 228 -11.99 23.02 11.41
CA ALA A 228 -12.44 22.10 10.37
C ALA A 228 -13.53 21.14 10.88
N LEU A 229 -13.53 20.81 12.17
CA LEU A 229 -14.53 19.94 12.82
C LEU A 229 -15.81 20.68 13.26
N SER A 230 -15.82 22.02 13.20
CA SER A 230 -16.98 22.86 13.59
C SER A 230 -17.76 23.40 12.39
N ARG A 231 -17.54 22.85 11.19
CA ARG A 231 -18.22 23.17 9.93
C ARG A 231 -18.92 21.92 9.43
#